data_AF-A0A1N7P2L0-F1
#
_entry.id   AF-A0A1N7P2L0-F1
#
_cell.length_a   1.000
_cell.length_b   1.000
_cell.length_c   1.000
_cell.angle_alpha   90.00
_cell.angle_beta   90.00
_cell.angle_gamma   90.00
#
_symmetry.space_group_name_H-M   'P 1'
#
loop_
_entity.id
_entity.type
_entity.pdbx_description
1 polymer ?
#
loop_
_entity_poly.entity_id
_entity_poly.type
_entity_poly.pdbx_seq_one_letter_code
_entity_poly.pdbx_strand_id
1 'polypeptide(L)'
;MGIETKIRKIGNSSGNILPKALIDKYELAEVVIEDHGDGIMIRPASKSIFQVKMEEARINKKSIYSEMEKEASDPETRSYYEQGVEGWGDIDTEIIE
;
A
#
# COMPACT_ATOMS: atom_id res chain seq x y z
N MET A 1 -21.54 -8.36 -7.55
CA MET A 1 -22.31 -9.31 -6.72
C MET A 1 -21.63 -9.41 -5.37
N GLY A 2 -22.25 -8.93 -4.30
CA GLY A 2 -21.77 -9.17 -2.93
C GLY A 2 -22.10 -10.59 -2.51
N ILE A 3 -21.25 -11.20 -1.67
CA ILE A 3 -21.54 -12.51 -1.06
C ILE A 3 -22.25 -12.25 0.25
N GLU A 4 -23.50 -12.68 0.35
CA GLU A 4 -24.24 -12.66 1.61
C GLU A 4 -23.94 -13.91 2.42
N THR A 5 -23.54 -13.70 3.68
CA THR A 5 -23.27 -14.78 4.63
C THR A 5 -23.97 -14.46 5.95
N LYS A 6 -24.48 -15.50 6.62
CA LYS A 6 -25.20 -15.33 7.90
C LYS A 6 -24.24 -15.57 9.06
N ILE A 7 -24.30 -14.71 10.06
CA ILE A 7 -23.67 -14.96 11.36
C ILE A 7 -24.39 -16.13 12.04
N ARG A 8 -23.62 -17.05 12.60
CA ARG A 8 -24.09 -18.25 13.30
C ARG A 8 -23.34 -18.41 14.61
N LYS A 9 -23.90 -19.21 15.51
CA LYS A 9 -23.21 -19.62 16.73
C LYS A 9 -22.27 -20.78 16.43
N ILE A 10 -20.99 -20.64 16.80
CA ILE A 10 -19.95 -21.67 16.68
C ILE A 10 -19.38 -21.88 18.09
N GLY A 11 -19.80 -22.96 18.75
CA GLY A 11 -19.50 -23.17 20.17
C GLY A 11 -20.05 -22.04 21.05
N ASN A 12 -19.16 -21.35 21.76
CA ASN A 12 -19.50 -20.21 22.61
C ASN A 12 -19.38 -18.85 21.92
N SER A 13 -18.98 -18.82 20.65
CA SER A 13 -18.73 -17.58 19.90
C SER A 13 -19.73 -17.39 18.75
N SER A 14 -19.92 -16.14 18.34
CA SER A 14 -20.54 -15.83 17.05
C SER A 14 -19.49 -15.92 15.95
N GLY A 15 -19.84 -16.48 14.80
CA GLY A 15 -18.91 -16.65 13.69
C GLY A 15 -19.61 -16.62 12.33
N ASN A 16 -18.80 -16.44 11.29
CA ASN A 16 -19.22 -16.47 9.91
C ASN A 16 -18.38 -17.53 9.17
N ILE A 17 -18.99 -18.24 8.21
CA ILE A 17 -18.29 -19.22 7.39
C ILE A 17 -18.01 -18.58 6.03
N LEU A 18 -16.73 -18.33 5.75
CA LEU A 18 -16.28 -17.80 4.49
C LEU A 18 -15.97 -18.92 3.48
N PRO A 19 -16.29 -18.75 2.19
CA PRO A 19 -15.83 -19.64 1.14
C PRO A 19 -14.30 -19.76 1.13
N LYS A 20 -13.79 -20.99 0.94
CA LYS A 20 -12.35 -21.27 0.87
C LYS A 20 -11.62 -20.39 -0.16
N ALA A 21 -12.24 -20.16 -1.31
CA ALA A 21 -11.68 -19.30 -2.35
C ALA A 21 -11.36 -17.86 -1.88
N LEU A 22 -12.15 -17.31 -0.93
CA LEU A 22 -11.86 -15.99 -0.37
C LEU A 22 -10.72 -16.05 0.66
N ILE A 23 -10.68 -17.09 1.48
CA ILE A 23 -9.59 -17.31 2.45
C ILE A 23 -8.26 -17.41 1.71
N ASP A 24 -8.22 -18.20 0.64
CA ASP A 24 -7.01 -18.41 -0.16
C ASP A 24 -6.62 -17.13 -0.93
N LYS A 25 -7.60 -16.43 -1.53
CA LYS A 25 -7.35 -15.20 -2.30
C LYS A 25 -6.80 -14.05 -1.47
N TYR A 26 -7.23 -13.93 -0.21
CA TYR A 26 -6.85 -12.83 0.68
C TYR A 26 -5.93 -13.27 1.83
N GLU A 27 -5.40 -14.50 1.76
CA GLU A 27 -4.44 -15.07 2.73
C GLU A 27 -4.92 -14.99 4.20
N LEU A 28 -6.21 -15.26 4.44
CA LEU A 28 -6.88 -15.05 5.74
C LEU A 28 -6.64 -16.19 6.75
N ALA A 29 -5.43 -16.74 6.82
CA ALA A 29 -5.09 -17.81 7.78
C ALA A 29 -5.06 -17.30 9.22
N GLU A 30 -4.44 -16.14 9.44
CA GLU A 30 -4.51 -15.35 10.67
C GLU A 30 -5.01 -13.95 10.31
N VAL A 31 -5.92 -13.40 11.10
CA VAL A 31 -6.61 -12.15 10.76
C VAL A 31 -6.61 -11.15 11.90
N VAL A 32 -6.65 -9.87 11.52
CA VAL A 32 -6.99 -8.76 12.40
C VAL A 32 -8.39 -8.29 12.04
N ILE A 33 -9.22 -8.13 13.07
CA ILE A 33 -10.61 -7.68 12.96
C ILE A 33 -10.69 -6.27 13.53
N GLU A 34 -11.09 -5.31 12.71
CA GLU A 34 -11.24 -3.90 13.08
C GLU A 34 -12.68 -3.45 12.85
N ASP A 35 -13.24 -2.70 13.81
CA ASP A 35 -14.56 -2.08 13.68
C ASP A 35 -14.40 -0.67 13.11
N HIS A 36 -15.03 -0.40 11.97
CA HIS A 36 -15.03 0.89 11.28
C HIS A 36 -16.39 1.62 11.41
N GLY A 37 -17.34 1.07 12.19
CA GLY A 37 -18.65 1.65 12.47
C GLY A 37 -19.69 1.42 11.37
N ASP A 38 -19.28 1.48 10.10
CA ASP A 38 -20.09 1.09 8.93
C ASP A 38 -19.98 -0.41 8.60
N GLY A 39 -19.01 -1.09 9.19
CA GLY A 39 -18.77 -2.50 9.02
C GLY A 39 -17.55 -2.98 9.78
N ILE A 40 -17.30 -4.28 9.63
CA ILE A 40 -16.11 -4.94 10.20
C ILE A 40 -15.12 -5.18 9.06
N MET A 41 -13.92 -4.62 9.18
CA MET A 41 -12.82 -4.93 8.29
C MET A 41 -12.06 -6.14 8.81
N ILE A 42 -11.95 -7.18 7.98
CA ILE A 42 -11.14 -8.36 8.25
C ILE A 42 -9.99 -8.36 7.26
N ARG A 43 -8.76 -8.33 7.77
CA ARG A 43 -7.54 -8.33 6.97
C ARG A 43 -6.54 -9.36 7.49
N PRO A 44 -5.64 -9.87 6.65
CA PRO A 44 -4.58 -10.75 7.12
C PRO A 44 -3.73 -10.06 8.20
N ALA A 45 -3.29 -10.85 9.19
CA ALA A 45 -2.44 -10.39 10.27
C ALA A 45 -1.00 -10.13 9.80
N SER A 46 -0.57 -10.84 8.74
CA SER A 46 0.70 -10.58 8.07
C SER A 46 0.68 -9.18 7.43
N LYS A 47 1.72 -8.40 7.70
CA LYS A 47 1.95 -7.14 6.98
C LYS A 47 2.58 -7.45 5.63
N SER A 48 2.09 -6.83 4.57
CA SER A 48 2.75 -6.94 3.26
C SER A 48 4.13 -6.28 3.29
N ILE A 49 5.03 -6.70 2.41
CA ILE A 49 6.37 -6.08 2.27
C ILE A 49 6.23 -4.57 2.08
N PHE A 50 5.25 -4.13 1.29
CA PHE A 50 4.96 -2.72 1.09
C PHE A 50 4.58 -2.00 2.39
N GLN A 51 3.68 -2.57 3.20
CA GLN A 51 3.29 -1.99 4.49
C GLN A 51 4.47 -1.90 5.46
N VAL A 52 5.33 -2.92 5.49
CA VAL A 52 6.55 -2.92 6.29
C VAL A 52 7.49 -1.80 5.82
N LYS A 53 7.77 -1.72 4.52
CA LYS A 53 8.64 -0.69 3.92
C LYS A 53 8.09 0.73 4.12
N MET A 54 6.77 0.90 4.04
CA MET A 54 6.11 2.17 4.29
C MET A 54 6.26 2.60 5.75
N GLU A 55 6.12 1.67 6.69
CA GLU A 55 6.32 1.97 8.11
C GLU A 55 7.79 2.28 8.42
N GLU A 56 8.73 1.53 7.83
CA GLU A 56 10.17 1.84 7.89
C GLU A 56 10.46 3.26 7.36
N ALA A 57 9.88 3.63 6.22
CA ALA A 57 10.01 4.97 5.65
C ALA A 57 9.38 6.05 6.56
N ARG A 58 8.23 5.76 7.16
CA ARG A 58 7.54 6.67 8.10
C ARG A 58 8.39 6.95 9.34
N ILE A 59 9.02 5.91 9.90
CA ILE A 59 9.91 6.02 11.07
C ILE A 59 11.17 6.82 10.69
N ASN A 60 11.76 6.53 9.52
CA ASN A 60 13.00 7.16 9.06
C ASN A 60 12.79 8.44 8.26
N LYS A 61 11.57 8.99 8.27
CA LYS A 61 11.16 10.15 7.47
C LYS A 61 12.19 11.29 7.49
N LYS A 62 12.66 11.66 8.69
CA LYS A 62 13.63 12.75 8.87
C LYS A 62 14.97 12.47 8.18
N SER A 63 15.47 11.24 8.27
CA SER A 63 16.73 10.84 7.63
C SER A 63 16.60 10.89 6.12
N ILE A 64 15.52 10.33 5.58
CA ILE A 64 15.22 10.32 4.15
C ILE A 64 15.19 11.74 3.61
N TYR A 65 14.43 12.64 4.23
CA TYR A 65 14.38 14.03 3.76
C TYR A 65 15.72 14.77 3.90
N SER A 66 16.51 14.47 4.94
CA SER A 66 17.84 15.07 5.07
C SER A 66 18.81 14.60 4.00
N GLU A 67 18.75 13.33 3.60
CA GLU A 67 19.53 12.80 2.47
C GLU A 67 19.08 13.41 1.15
N MET A 68 17.77 13.47 0.91
CA MET A 68 17.22 14.14 -0.28
C MET A 68 17.65 15.61 -0.37
N GLU A 69 17.69 16.34 0.75
CA GLU A 69 18.14 17.73 0.79
C GLU A 69 19.63 17.85 0.48
N LYS A 70 20.46 16.94 1.01
CA LYS A 70 21.89 16.86 0.68
C LYS A 70 22.11 16.60 -0.80
N GLU A 71 21.42 15.61 -1.36
CA GLU A 71 21.49 15.28 -2.79
C GLU A 71 20.98 16.43 -3.67
N ALA A 72 19.88 17.09 -3.28
CA ALA A 72 19.37 18.26 -4.01
C ALA A 72 20.34 19.46 -3.98
N SER A 73 21.15 19.57 -2.91
CA SER A 73 22.18 20.60 -2.79
C SER A 73 23.50 20.24 -3.47
N ASP A 74 23.67 18.98 -3.90
CA ASP A 74 24.90 18.49 -4.50
C ASP A 74 25.08 19.07 -5.93
N PRO A 75 26.22 19.73 -6.22
CA PRO A 75 26.44 20.36 -7.52
C PRO A 75 26.45 19.40 -8.71
N GLU A 76 26.92 18.17 -8.55
CA GLU A 76 26.92 17.17 -9.62
C GLU A 76 25.50 16.71 -9.92
N THR A 77 24.72 16.44 -8.88
CA THR A 77 23.30 16.09 -8.97
C THR A 77 22.50 17.20 -9.65
N ARG A 78 22.73 18.46 -9.25
CA ARG A 78 22.12 19.62 -9.89
C ARG A 78 22.52 19.75 -11.35
N SER A 79 23.81 19.64 -11.66
CA SER A 79 24.32 19.71 -13.03
C SER A 79 23.72 18.62 -13.93
N TYR A 80 23.55 17.40 -13.41
CA TYR A 80 22.93 16.29 -14.14
C TYR A 80 21.47 16.56 -14.51
N TYR A 81 20.68 17.18 -13.62
CA TYR A 81 19.28 17.51 -13.88
C TYR A 81 19.06 18.90 -14.53
N GLU A 82 20.00 19.83 -14.37
CA GLU A 82 20.03 21.16 -15.01
C GLU A 82 20.55 21.08 -16.47
N GLN A 83 21.19 19.96 -16.85
CA GLN A 83 21.30 19.56 -18.26
C GLN A 83 19.89 19.33 -18.79
N GLY A 84 19.26 20.43 -19.20
CA GLY A 84 18.00 20.39 -19.93
C GLY A 84 18.14 19.34 -21.00
N VAL A 85 17.25 18.34 -20.95
CA VAL A 85 17.18 17.30 -21.98
C VAL A 85 17.10 18.04 -23.31
N GLU A 86 18.21 18.08 -24.04
CA GLU A 86 18.23 18.53 -25.42
C GLU A 86 17.30 17.56 -26.17
N GLY A 87 16.06 18.02 -26.39
CA GLY A 87 15.05 17.31 -27.15
C GLY A 87 14.07 16.48 -26.31
N TRP A 88 13.02 17.13 -25.79
CA TRP A 88 11.67 16.52 -25.78
C TRP A 88 11.08 16.49 -27.21
N GLY A 89 11.91 16.38 -28.24
CA GLY A 89 11.53 16.51 -29.65
C GLY A 89 10.69 15.34 -30.18
N ASP A 90 10.68 14.22 -29.45
CA ASP A 90 9.99 12.98 -29.83
C ASP A 90 8.95 12.53 -28.78
N ILE A 91 8.57 13.39 -27.83
CA ILE A 91 7.46 13.05 -26.93
C ILE A 91 6.17 13.44 -27.62
N ASP A 92 5.53 12.44 -28.22
CA ASP A 92 4.22 12.55 -28.82
C ASP A 92 3.17 12.93 -27.76
N THR A 93 2.82 14.21 -27.70
CA THR A 93 1.84 14.74 -26.73
C THR A 93 0.38 14.45 -27.12
N GLU A 94 0.12 13.73 -28.22
CA GLU A 94 -1.24 13.34 -28.66
C GLU A 94 -1.96 12.40 -27.68
N ILE A 95 -1.28 11.85 -26.66
CA ILE A 95 -1.90 10.99 -25.63
C ILE A 95 -2.69 11.80 -24.58
N ILE A 96 -2.66 13.14 -24.63
CA ILE A 96 -3.34 14.01 -23.63
C ILE A 96 -4.68 14.60 -24.14
N GLU A 97 -5.11 14.38 -25.38
CA GLU A 97 -6.45 14.80 -25.86
C GLU A 97 -7.57 13.76 -25.64
#